data_AF-A0A8T3PG28-F1
#
_entry.id   AF-A0A8T3PG28-F1
#
_cell.length_a   1.000
_cell.length_b   1.000
_cell.length_c   1.000
_cell.angle_alpha   90.00
_cell.angle_beta   90.00
_cell.angle_gamma   90.00
#
_symmetry.space_group_name_H-M   'P 1'
#
loop_
_entity.id
_entity.type
_entity.pdbx_description
1 polymer ?
#
loop_
_entity_poly.entity_id
_entity_poly.type
_entity_poly.pdbx_seq_one_letter_code
_entity_poly.pdbx_strand_id
1 'polypeptide(L)'
;MQRTQIYLTKRESAALAKAAAQTGRTRSQLIREAIGARYLVPSEQREALDALEATDGIWSGHAETGEATVERLRPGRLGRLHREG
;
A
#
# COMPACT_ATOMS: atom_id res chain seq x y z
N MET A 1 -16.02 2.67 17.72
CA MET A 1 -16.32 3.89 16.91
C MET A 1 -16.48 5.05 17.86
N GLN A 2 -15.78 6.16 17.65
CA GLN A 2 -16.00 7.42 18.37
C GLN A 2 -16.97 8.30 17.58
N ARG A 3 -17.94 8.93 18.24
CA ARG A 3 -18.89 9.84 17.60
C ARG A 3 -18.24 11.21 17.44
N THR A 4 -18.21 11.72 16.22
CA THR A 4 -17.64 13.03 15.88
C THR A 4 -18.65 13.83 15.07
N GLN A 5 -18.78 15.12 15.37
CA GLN A 5 -19.54 16.06 14.55
C GLN A 5 -18.65 16.57 13.42
N ILE A 6 -19.13 16.48 12.18
CA ILE A 6 -18.47 17.06 11.01
C ILE A 6 -19.41 18.06 10.36
N TYR A 7 -18.86 19.15 9.84
CA TYR A 7 -19.60 20.11 9.04
C TYR A 7 -19.41 19.76 7.57
N LEU A 8 -20.52 19.72 6.83
CA LEU A 8 -20.53 19.46 5.40
C LEU A 8 -21.33 20.57 4.73
N THR A 9 -20.85 21.00 3.57
CA THR A 9 -21.63 21.86 2.68
C THR A 9 -22.89 21.13 2.20
N LYS A 10 -23.85 21.91 1.69
CA LYS A 10 -25.06 21.36 1.06
C LYS A 10 -24.72 20.42 -0.10
N ARG A 11 -23.69 20.76 -0.90
CA ARG A 11 -23.24 19.98 -2.05
C ARG A 11 -22.65 18.63 -1.63
N GLU A 12 -21.80 18.60 -0.61
CA GLU A 12 -21.23 17.35 -0.08
C GLU A 12 -22.31 16.45 0.54
N SER A 13 -23.26 17.04 1.27
CA SER A 13 -24.40 16.30 1.81
C SER A 13 -25.28 15.67 0.72
N ALA A 14 -25.54 16.41 -0.36
CA ALA A 14 -26.29 15.89 -1.50
C ALA A 14 -25.53 14.77 -2.24
N ALA A 15 -24.21 14.91 -2.40
CA ALA A 15 -23.37 13.88 -2.99
C ALA A 15 -23.39 12.58 -2.17
N LEU A 16 -23.26 12.68 -0.83
CA LEU A 16 -23.35 11.53 0.07
C LEU A 16 -24.74 10.88 0.04
N ALA A 17 -25.81 11.67 -0.03
CA ALA A 17 -27.17 11.14 -0.13
C ALA A 17 -27.38 10.36 -1.44
N LYS A 18 -26.90 10.90 -2.56
CA LYS A 18 -26.93 10.22 -3.86
C LYS A 18 -26.14 8.91 -3.83
N ALA A 19 -24.92 8.93 -3.31
CA ALA A 19 -24.08 7.73 -3.21
C ALA A 19 -24.73 6.67 -2.30
N ALA A 20 -25.28 7.08 -1.16
CA ALA A 20 -25.99 6.18 -0.25
C ALA A 20 -27.18 5.48 -0.94
N ALA A 21 -27.98 6.23 -1.71
CA ALA A 21 -29.09 5.68 -2.47
C ALA A 21 -28.63 4.69 -3.56
N GLN A 22 -27.50 4.98 -4.22
CA GLN A 22 -26.96 4.13 -5.28
C GLN A 22 -26.34 2.83 -4.75
N THR A 23 -25.68 2.87 -3.59
CA THR A 23 -24.94 1.72 -3.06
C THR A 23 -25.69 0.96 -1.96
N GLY A 24 -26.84 1.47 -1.49
CA GLY A 24 -27.54 0.94 -0.32
C GLY A 24 -26.75 1.08 1.00
N ARG A 25 -25.71 1.92 1.03
CA ARG A 25 -24.85 2.12 2.20
C ARG A 25 -25.29 3.37 2.96
N THR A 26 -25.01 3.40 4.26
CA THR A 26 -25.24 4.58 5.09
C THR A 26 -24.20 5.67 4.82
N ARG A 27 -24.55 6.93 5.05
CA ARG A 27 -23.62 8.07 4.98
C ARG A 27 -22.37 7.85 5.82
N SER A 28 -22.54 7.32 7.04
CA SER A 28 -21.42 7.05 7.95
C SER A 28 -20.50 5.94 7.44
N GLN A 29 -21.02 4.93 6.73
CA GLN A 29 -20.16 3.92 6.07
C GLN A 29 -19.32 4.57 4.97
N LEU A 30 -19.95 5.35 4.09
CA LEU A 30 -19.26 6.02 2.98
C LEU A 30 -18.16 6.98 3.47
N ILE A 31 -18.45 7.78 4.51
CA ILE A 31 -17.47 8.71 5.09
C ILE A 31 -16.27 7.92 5.65
N ARG A 32 -16.51 6.81 6.34
CA ARG A 32 -15.42 6.00 6.91
C ARG A 32 -14.59 5.32 5.83
N GLU A 33 -15.22 4.78 4.80
CA GLU A 33 -14.52 4.18 3.67
C GLU A 33 -13.64 5.22 2.96
N ALA A 34 -14.16 6.43 2.75
CA ALA A 34 -13.39 7.52 2.17
C ALA A 34 -12.22 7.96 3.06
N ILE A 35 -12.42 8.05 4.38
CA ILE A 35 -11.32 8.32 5.33
C ILE A 35 -10.28 7.21 5.27
N GLY A 36 -10.71 5.95 5.27
CA GLY A 36 -9.83 4.78 5.16
C GLY A 36 -9.00 4.83 3.87
N ALA A 37 -9.67 4.99 2.73
CA ALA A 37 -9.04 5.03 1.42
C ALA A 37 -8.17 6.27 1.18
N ARG A 38 -8.30 7.34 1.97
CA ARG A 38 -7.51 8.57 1.77
C ARG A 38 -6.41 8.77 2.80
N TYR A 39 -6.66 8.38 4.05
CA TYR A 39 -5.81 8.69 5.19
C TYR A 39 -5.33 7.46 5.95
N LEU A 40 -5.94 6.30 5.74
CA LEU A 40 -5.55 5.03 6.38
C LEU A 40 -5.10 3.98 5.36
N VAL A 41 -4.91 4.35 4.08
CA VAL A 41 -4.19 3.49 3.14
C VAL A 41 -2.83 3.28 3.78
N PRO A 42 -2.43 2.03 4.03
CA PRO A 42 -1.23 1.76 4.78
C PRO A 42 -0.09 2.52 4.13
N SER A 43 0.63 3.25 4.98
CA SER A 43 1.96 3.70 4.69
C SER A 43 2.82 2.55 4.17
N GLU A 44 2.47 1.28 4.34
CA GLU A 44 3.16 0.10 3.77
C GLU A 44 3.72 0.28 2.36
N GLN A 45 3.04 0.93 1.41
CA GLN A 45 3.69 1.19 0.11
C GLN A 45 4.81 2.22 0.21
N ARG A 46 4.60 3.29 0.97
CA ARG A 46 5.57 4.34 1.25
C ARG A 46 6.68 3.85 2.18
N GLU A 47 6.36 3.23 3.31
CA GLU A 47 7.26 2.56 4.24
C GLU A 47 8.01 1.40 3.59
N ALA A 48 7.40 0.62 2.68
CA ALA A 48 8.15 -0.39 1.92
C ALA A 48 9.11 0.28 0.93
N LEU A 49 8.72 1.36 0.26
CA LEU A 49 9.63 2.14 -0.59
C LEU A 49 10.78 2.73 0.23
N ASP A 50 10.46 3.38 1.35
CA ASP A 50 11.43 4.00 2.25
C ASP A 50 12.35 2.91 2.87
N ALA A 51 11.84 1.72 3.18
CA ALA A 51 12.63 0.58 3.62
C ALA A 51 13.52 0.01 2.51
N LEU A 52 13.02 -0.11 1.27
CA LEU A 52 13.80 -0.53 0.12
C LEU A 52 14.95 0.46 -0.15
N GLU A 53 14.65 1.76 -0.15
CA GLU A 53 15.65 2.83 -0.29
C GLU A 53 16.68 2.82 0.85
N ALA A 54 16.24 2.64 2.10
CA ALA A 54 17.15 2.54 3.25
C ALA A 54 18.05 1.30 3.21
N THR A 55 17.63 0.23 2.52
CA THR A 55 18.43 -0.98 2.33
C THR A 55 19.28 -0.96 1.05
N ASP A 56 19.17 0.07 0.22
CA ASP A 56 19.97 0.19 -0.98
C ASP A 56 21.47 0.26 -0.63
N GLY A 57 22.28 -0.50 -1.36
CA GLY A 57 23.72 -0.60 -1.11
C GLY A 57 24.14 -1.36 0.15
N ILE A 58 23.24 -1.90 0.98
CA ILE A 58 23.60 -2.68 2.19
C ILE A 58 24.49 -3.89 1.88
N TRP A 59 24.39 -4.41 0.65
CA TRP A 59 25.16 -5.56 0.18
C TRP A 59 26.51 -5.21 -0.45
N SER A 60 26.80 -3.93 -0.67
CA SER A 60 28.01 -3.47 -1.39
C SER A 60 29.34 -3.84 -0.71
N GLY A 61 29.32 -4.11 0.60
CA GLY A 61 30.50 -4.51 1.39
C GLY A 61 30.64 -6.01 1.68
N HIS A 62 29.77 -6.86 1.13
CA HIS A 62 29.82 -8.31 1.37
C HIS A 62 30.83 -8.98 0.43
N ALA A 63 31.60 -9.94 0.97
CA ALA A 63 32.57 -10.71 0.21
C ALA A 63 31.91 -11.69 -0.80
N GLU A 64 30.66 -12.10 -0.52
CA GLU A 64 29.83 -12.92 -1.40
C GLU A 64 28.87 -12.03 -2.18
N THR A 65 28.74 -12.26 -3.50
CA THR A 65 27.79 -11.52 -4.34
C THR A 65 26.35 -11.87 -3.96
N GLY A 66 25.43 -10.93 -4.18
CA GLY A 66 24.00 -11.18 -3.92
C GLY A 66 23.47 -12.40 -4.69
N GLU A 67 23.96 -12.61 -5.92
CA GLU A 67 23.64 -13.79 -6.74
C GLU A 67 24.05 -15.10 -6.05
N ALA A 68 25.30 -15.21 -5.60
CA ALA A 68 25.81 -16.41 -4.93
C ALA A 68 25.05 -16.70 -3.63
N THR A 69 24.72 -15.66 -2.86
CA THR A 69 23.92 -15.80 -1.63
C THR A 69 22.49 -16.28 -1.93
N VAL A 70 21.82 -15.73 -2.94
CA VAL A 70 20.46 -16.13 -3.32
C VAL A 70 20.44 -17.56 -3.86
N GLU A 71 21.40 -17.94 -4.69
CA GLU A 71 21.48 -19.31 -5.23
C GLU A 71 21.78 -20.34 -4.12
N ARG A 72 22.59 -19.98 -3.12
CA ARG A 72 22.80 -20.80 -1.91
C ARG A 72 21.52 -20.96 -1.08
N LEU A 73 20.75 -19.88 -0.90
CA LEU A 73 19.50 -19.91 -0.11
C LEU A 73 18.31 -20.53 -0.87
N ARG A 74 18.29 -20.42 -2.20
CA ARG A 74 17.22 -20.92 -3.08
C ARG A 74 17.80 -21.50 -4.38
N PRO A 75 18.34 -22.72 -4.34
CA PRO A 75 18.96 -23.35 -5.51
C PRO A 75 18.00 -23.46 -6.69
N GLY A 76 18.49 -23.17 -7.89
CA GLY A 76 17.79 -23.35 -9.16
C GLY A 76 16.86 -22.20 -9.58
N ARG A 77 16.83 -21.07 -8.86
CA ARG A 77 15.98 -19.92 -9.21
C ARG A 77 16.66 -18.90 -10.13
N LEU A 78 17.97 -18.68 -10.01
CA LEU A 78 18.65 -17.68 -10.85
C LEU A 78 19.13 -18.25 -12.19
N GLY A 79 19.49 -19.53 -12.24
CA GLY A 79 19.87 -20.23 -13.48
C GLY A 79 18.76 -20.35 -14.54
N ARG A 80 17.52 -19.93 -14.23
CA ARG A 80 16.43 -19.77 -15.22
C ARG A 80 16.36 -18.35 -15.80
N LEU A 81 16.72 -17.32 -15.04
CA LEU A 81 16.67 -15.92 -15.47
C LEU A 81 17.79 -15.59 -16.48
N HIS A 82 18.94 -16.24 -16.37
CA HIS A 82 20.08 -16.06 -17.29
C HIS A 82 20.01 -16.88 -18.58
N ARG A 83 18.94 -17.65 -18.80
CA ARG A 83 18.82 -18.54 -19.98
C ARG A 83 18.04 -17.91 -21.16
N GLU A 84 17.49 -16.72 -20.97
CA GLU A 84 16.84 -15.92 -22.01
C GLU A 84 17.60 -14.59 -22.18
N GLY A 85 18.80 -14.70 -22.74
CA GLY A 85 19.62 -13.59 -23.22
C GLY A 85 20.22 -13.95 -24.57
#